data_AF-A0AA35F4F5-F1
#
_entry.id   AF-A0AA35F4F5-F1
#
_cell.length_a   1.000
_cell.length_b   1.000
_cell.length_c   1.000
_cell.angle_alpha   90.00
_cell.angle_beta   90.00
_cell.angle_gamma   90.00
#
_symmetry.space_group_name_H-M   'P 1'
#
loop_
_entity.id
_entity.type
_entity.pdbx_description
1 polymer ?
#
loop_
_entity_poly.entity_id
_entity_poly.type
_entity_poly.pdbx_seq_one_letter_code
_entity_poly.pdbx_strand_id
1 'polypeptide(L)' 'MSKTNPGWARPLMAKKHHYFAEGEITSTCGGWMYFGNEREPDTFESPDDCKKCRRKLNKGGK' A
#
# COMPACT_ATOMS: atom_id res chain seq x y z
N MET A 1 -1.18 16.11 -13.51
CA MET A 1 -0.81 14.71 -13.15
C MET A 1 -1.92 14.16 -12.30
N SER A 2 -2.68 13.19 -12.79
CA SER A 2 -3.70 12.50 -12.01
C SER A 2 -3.00 11.77 -10.87
N LYS A 3 -3.13 12.29 -9.65
CA LYS A 3 -2.57 11.65 -8.46
C LYS A 3 -3.30 10.34 -8.24
N THR A 4 -2.58 9.23 -8.25
CA THR A 4 -3.14 7.93 -7.90
C THR A 4 -3.53 7.96 -6.43
N ASN A 5 -4.75 7.51 -6.11
CA ASN A 5 -5.24 7.49 -4.74
C ASN A 5 -4.32 6.61 -3.87
N PRO A 6 -4.13 6.95 -2.58
CA PRO A 6 -3.43 6.07 -1.66
C PRO A 6 -4.28 4.82 -1.38
N GLY A 7 -3.63 3.68 -1.16
CA GLY A 7 -4.34 2.46 -0.82
C GLY A 7 -3.51 1.18 -0.91
N TRP A 8 -4.18 0.07 -0.63
CA TRP A 8 -3.65 -1.27 -0.67
C TRP A 8 -3.79 -1.87 -2.07
N ALA A 9 -2.72 -2.48 -2.57
CA ALA A 9 -2.78 -3.29 -3.77
C ALA A 9 -1.94 -4.54 -3.58
N ARG A 10 -2.24 -5.59 -4.35
CA ARG A 10 -1.46 -6.81 -4.39
C ARG A 10 -0.69 -6.89 -5.71
N PRO A 11 0.61 -6.55 -5.72
CA PRO A 11 1.47 -6.81 -6.88
C PRO A 11 1.41 -8.28 -7.31
N LEU A 12 1.58 -8.55 -8.60
CA LEU A 12 1.39 -9.89 -9.20
C LEU A 12 2.16 -11.02 -8.49
N MET A 13 3.34 -10.74 -7.95
CA MET A 13 4.18 -11.74 -7.25
C MET A 13 4.14 -11.61 -5.72
N ALA A 14 3.39 -10.65 -5.17
CA ALA A 14 3.33 -10.42 -3.74
C ALA A 14 2.31 -11.37 -3.09
N LYS A 15 2.72 -12.03 -2.00
CA LYS A 15 1.83 -12.87 -1.18
C LYS A 15 0.90 -12.07 -0.27
N LYS A 16 1.17 -10.77 -0.09
CA LYS A 16 0.49 -9.88 0.86
C LYS A 16 0.12 -8.57 0.16
N HIS A 17 -0.88 -7.88 0.67
CA HIS A 17 -1.25 -6.54 0.23
C HIS A 17 -0.22 -5.54 0.72
N HIS A 18 0.20 -4.64 -0.16
CA HIS A 18 1.14 -3.59 0.14
C HIS A 18 0.46 -2.24 -0.01
N TYR A 19 0.71 -1.34 0.94
CA TYR A 19 0.19 0.02 0.87
C TYR A 19 1.08 0.92 0.03
N PHE A 20 0.45 1.72 -0.83
CA PHE A 20 1.05 2.72 -1.69
C PHE A 20 0.49 4.09 -1.32
N ALA A 21 1.37 5.05 -1.09
CA ALA A 21 0.96 6.42 -0.80
C ALA A 21 0.42 7.12 -2.06
N GLU A 22 -0.22 8.28 -1.87
CA GLU A 22 -0.75 9.07 -2.97
C GLU A 22 0.37 9.43 -3.96
N GLY A 23 0.17 9.15 -5.25
CA GLY A 23 1.15 9.43 -6.30
C GLY A 23 2.37 8.51 -6.32
N GLU A 24 2.58 7.67 -5.29
CA GLU A 24 3.74 6.79 -5.19
C GLU A 24 3.51 5.45 -5.88
N ILE A 25 4.43 5.05 -6.76
CA ILE A 25 4.42 3.71 -7.36
C ILE A 25 5.04 2.65 -6.43
N THR A 26 5.83 3.09 -5.45
CA THR A 26 6.54 2.20 -4.54
C THR A 26 5.75 2.08 -3.23
N SER A 27 5.64 0.86 -2.73
CA SER A 27 5.00 0.57 -1.46
C SER A 27 5.72 1.26 -0.31
N THR A 28 4.99 1.57 0.76
CA THR A 28 5.55 2.25 1.93
C THR A 28 6.66 1.43 2.63
N CYS A 29 6.66 0.10 2.47
CA CYS A 29 7.76 -0.74 2.96
C CYS A 29 9.00 -0.75 2.04
N GLY A 30 8.92 -0.17 0.84
CA GLY A 30 10.00 -0.09 -0.16
C GLY A 30 10.28 -1.40 -0.90
N GLY A 31 9.45 -2.43 -0.72
CA GLY A 31 9.73 -3.79 -1.21
C GLY A 31 9.04 -4.14 -2.53
N TRP A 32 8.07 -3.32 -2.94
CA TRP A 32 7.20 -3.60 -4.07
C TRP A 32 6.83 -2.34 -4.82
N MET A 33 6.71 -2.46 -6.13
CA MET A 33 6.13 -1.45 -7.01
C MET A 33 4.78 -1.94 -7.54
N TYR A 34 3.87 -1.01 -7.76
CA TYR A 34 2.57 -1.28 -8.36
C TYR A 34 2.21 -0.18 -9.36
N PHE A 35 2.10 -0.57 -10.63
CA PHE A 35 1.81 0.32 -11.76
C PHE A 35 0.32 0.36 -12.13
N GLY A 36 -0.54 -0.33 -11.38
CA GLY A 36 -1.99 -0.26 -11.55
C GLY A 36 -2.62 0.94 -10.86
N ASN A 37 -3.85 1.26 -11.24
CA ASN A 37 -4.65 2.33 -10.63
C ASN A 37 -5.60 1.83 -9.54
N GLU A 38 -5.84 0.51 -9.47
CA GLU A 38 -6.77 -0.10 -8.53
C GLU A 38 -6.09 -0.30 -7.17
N ARG A 39 -6.49 0.52 -6.20
CA ARG A 39 -5.99 0.47 -4.84
C ARG A 39 -7.19 0.50 -3.90
N GLU A 40 -7.25 -0.46 -3.00
CA GLU A 40 -8.29 -0.53 -1.97
C GLU A 40 -8.00 0.51 -0.87
N PRO A 41 -9.00 1.29 -0.45
CA PRO A 41 -8.81 2.27 0.62
C PRO A 41 -8.49 1.57 1.94
N ASP A 42 -7.75 2.27 2.81
CA ASP A 42 -7.41 1.76 4.14
C ASP A 42 -8.58 1.87 5.12
N THR A 43 -9.57 0.99 4.99
CA THR A 43 -10.78 0.99 5.82
C THR A 43 -10.71 0.02 6.99
N PHE A 44 -9.93 -1.05 6.87
CA PHE A 44 -9.71 -2.04 7.93
C PHE A 44 -8.31 -2.67 7.84
N GLU A 45 -7.85 -3.25 8.96
CA GLU A 45 -6.62 -4.06 8.99
C GLU A 45 -6.94 -5.52 8.65
N SER A 46 -6.34 -6.02 7.57
CA SER A 46 -6.44 -7.40 7.11
C SER A 46 -5.22 -8.23 7.54
N PRO A 47 -5.39 -9.51 7.92
CA PRO A 47 -4.26 -10.43 8.12
C PRO A 47 -3.42 -10.66 6.85
N ASP A 48 -3.94 -10.26 5.68
CA ASP A 48 -3.23 -10.31 4.40
C ASP A 48 -2.42 -9.07 4.09
N ASP A 49 -2.38 -8.10 4.98
CA ASP A 49 -1.55 -6.93 4.81
C ASP A 49 -0.09 -7.19 5.14
N CYS A 50 0.78 -6.48 4.43
CA CYS A 50 2.18 -6.42 4.77
C CYS A 50 2.33 -5.78 6.15
N LYS A 51 2.72 -6.59 7.14
CA LYS A 51 2.99 -6.15 8.52
C LYS A 51 3.95 -4.95 8.59
N LYS A 52 4.92 -4.84 7.66
CA LYS A 52 5.82 -3.67 7.58
C LYS A 52 5.10 -2.41 7.13
N CYS A 53 4.27 -2.48 6.09
CA CYS A 53 3.44 -1.35 5.66
C CYS A 53 2.50 -0.92 6.80
N ARG A 54 1.79 -1.88 7.40
CA ARG A 54 0.86 -1.64 8.51
C ARG A 54 1.52 -0.95 9.71
N ARG A 55 2.69 -1.45 10.14
CA ARG A 55 3.51 -0.80 11.18
C ARG A 55 3.94 0.61 10.83
N LYS A 56 4.28 0.90 9.57
CA LYS A 56 4.69 2.24 9.13
C LYS A 56 3.51 3.21 9.13
N LEU A 57 2.33 2.76 8.68
CA LEU A 57 1.10 3.56 8.74
C LEU A 57 0.73 3.90 10.17
N ASN A 58 0.70 2.89 11.06
CA ASN A 58 0.34 3.11 12.47
C ASN A 58 1.38 3.97 13.21
N LYS A 59 2.65 3.99 12.77
CA LYS A 59 3.70 4.87 13.34
C LYS A 59 3.71 6.28 12.74
N GLY A 60 3.18 6.46 11.53
CA GLY A 60 3.07 7.73 10.83
C GLY A 60 1.78 8.50 11.16
N GLY A 61 0.85 7.90 11.93
CA GLY A 61 -0.31 8.58 12.47
C GLY A 61 0.07 9.53 13.61
N LYS A 62 0.55 10.72 13.24
CA LYS A 62 0.62 11.91 14.09
C LYS A 62 0.20 13.12 13.29
#